data_AF-A0A0W8G0P1-F1
#
_entry.id   AF-A0A0W8G0P1-F1
#
_cell.length_a   1.000
_cell.length_b   1.000
_cell.length_c   1.000
_cell.angle_alpha   90.00
_cell.angle_beta   90.00
_cell.angle_gamma   90.00
#
_symmetry.space_group_name_H-M   'P 1'
#
loop_
_entity.id
_entity.type
_entity.pdbx_description
1 polymer ?
#
loop_
_entity_poly.entity_id
_entity_poly.type
_entity_poly.pdbx_seq_one_letter_code
_entity_poly.pdbx_strand_id
1 'polypeptide(L)'
;MIVWDVDPNIISLGPLTVRWYGVLFALTFIVGYQIFIWIYRLEKRPEKEISELVWYMIIGTVVGARLGHCLFYNPSFYFQNPFEIIAVWRGGLASHGAAVGILSALYFYIKKIKNAKYLWVLDRVVITAALGGFFIRMGNLFNSEIIGLPTDMPWAFVFVRVDSIPRHPAQLYEALGYLATFFVLFFIYKKNYKTIKDGLIFGLFLFLIFGHRFIVEFFKEDQTYFEEGWILNMGQLLSIPLIIIGLYFIITRLRSKPQV
;
A
#
# COMPACT_ATOMS: atom_id res chain seq x y z
N MET A 1 -23.94 -7.49 -14.74
CA MET A 1 -23.12 -6.36 -15.23
C MET A 1 -23.43 -5.14 -14.38
N ILE A 2 -22.40 -4.46 -13.88
CA ILE A 2 -22.50 -3.28 -13.02
C ILE A 2 -21.91 -2.11 -13.81
N VAL A 3 -22.71 -1.06 -14.04
CA VAL A 3 -22.25 0.17 -14.70
C VAL A 3 -21.57 1.04 -13.64
N TRP A 4 -20.28 1.36 -13.84
CA TRP A 4 -19.50 2.16 -12.91
C TRP A 4 -19.28 3.57 -13.46
N ASP A 5 -20.18 4.48 -13.10
CA ASP A 5 -20.20 5.89 -13.50
C ASP A 5 -20.11 6.85 -12.30
N VAL A 6 -19.43 6.44 -11.23
CA VAL A 6 -19.30 7.29 -10.03
C VAL A 6 -18.31 8.41 -10.30
N ASP A 7 -18.69 9.69 -10.14
CA ASP A 7 -17.77 10.83 -10.31
C ASP A 7 -16.55 10.68 -9.35
N PRO A 8 -15.30 10.71 -9.86
CA PRO A 8 -14.10 10.65 -9.02
C PRO A 8 -13.95 11.87 -8.09
N ASN A 9 -14.61 12.98 -8.41
CA ASN A 9 -14.63 14.20 -7.61
C ASN A 9 -15.82 14.18 -6.64
N ILE A 10 -15.57 14.51 -5.38
CA ILE A 10 -16.61 14.65 -4.36
C ILE A 10 -17.23 16.03 -4.42
N ILE A 11 -16.37 17.06 -4.46
CA ILE A 11 -16.76 18.46 -4.49
C ILE A 11 -15.65 19.31 -5.11
N SER A 12 -16.04 20.35 -5.84
CA SER A 12 -15.12 21.34 -6.41
C SER A 12 -15.42 22.71 -5.81
N LEU A 13 -14.40 23.31 -5.18
CA LEU A 13 -14.42 24.64 -4.58
C LEU A 13 -13.45 25.54 -5.35
N GLY A 14 -13.93 26.10 -6.47
CA GLY A 14 -13.08 26.87 -7.39
C GLY A 14 -11.94 26.00 -7.98
N PRO A 15 -10.65 26.38 -7.82
CA PRO A 15 -9.53 25.60 -8.34
C PRO A 15 -9.20 24.35 -7.51
N LEU A 16 -9.84 24.17 -6.34
CA LEU A 16 -9.59 23.03 -5.46
C LEU A 16 -10.67 21.96 -5.64
N THR A 17 -10.26 20.78 -6.08
CA THR A 17 -11.15 19.63 -6.21
C THR A 17 -10.79 18.56 -5.19
N VAL A 18 -11.76 18.17 -4.37
CA VAL A 18 -11.63 17.06 -3.44
C VAL A 18 -12.02 15.78 -4.17
N ARG A 19 -11.12 14.81 -4.23
CA ARG A 19 -11.30 13.53 -4.93
C ARG A 19 -11.43 12.37 -3.95
N TRP A 20 -12.21 11.35 -4.31
CA TRP A 20 -12.33 10.10 -3.54
C TRP A 20 -10.98 9.48 -3.23
N TYR A 21 -10.09 9.43 -4.22
CA TYR A 21 -8.73 8.91 -4.03
C TYR A 21 -7.97 9.64 -2.92
N GLY A 22 -8.01 10.98 -2.93
CA GLY A 22 -7.32 11.80 -1.92
C GLY A 22 -7.89 11.60 -0.52
N VAL A 23 -9.22 11.49 -0.41
CA VAL A 23 -9.90 11.20 0.87
C VAL A 23 -9.53 9.81 1.39
N LEU A 24 -9.55 8.78 0.55
CA LEU A 24 -9.16 7.42 0.93
C LEU A 24 -7.68 7.31 1.29
N PHE A 25 -6.82 8.05 0.59
CA PHE A 25 -5.42 8.18 0.96
C PHE A 25 -5.26 8.84 2.33
N ALA A 26 -5.96 9.92 2.64
CA ALA A 26 -5.94 10.55 3.96
C ALA A 26 -6.50 9.62 5.06
N LEU A 27 -7.57 8.88 4.77
CA LEU A 27 -8.17 7.89 5.67
C LEU A 27 -7.18 6.80 6.08
N THR A 28 -6.23 6.44 5.22
CA THR A 28 -5.15 5.52 5.56
C THR A 28 -4.38 5.98 6.79
N PHE A 29 -4.00 7.25 6.85
CA PHE A 29 -3.26 7.80 7.99
C PHE A 29 -4.16 8.05 9.20
N ILE A 30 -5.40 8.51 8.99
CA ILE A 30 -6.35 8.77 10.10
C ILE A 30 -6.71 7.47 10.82
N VAL A 31 -7.13 6.44 10.09
CA VAL A 31 -7.49 5.14 10.67
C VAL A 31 -6.24 4.44 11.18
N GLY A 32 -5.11 4.54 10.46
CA GLY A 32 -3.82 4.03 10.91
C GLY A 32 -3.42 4.60 12.28
N TYR A 33 -3.55 5.91 12.48
CA TYR A 33 -3.27 6.57 13.76
C TYR A 33 -4.10 6.00 14.90
N GLN A 34 -5.40 5.77 14.69
CA GLN A 34 -6.28 5.17 15.71
C GLN A 34 -5.89 3.73 16.05
N ILE A 35 -5.52 2.93 15.05
CA ILE A 35 -5.01 1.57 15.25
C ILE A 35 -3.69 1.63 16.04
N PHE A 36 -2.81 2.58 15.74
CA PHE A 36 -1.55 2.75 16.46
C PHE A 36 -1.76 3.18 17.92
N ILE A 37 -2.73 4.04 18.22
CA ILE A 37 -3.13 4.34 19.61
C ILE A 37 -3.50 3.05 20.33
N TRP A 38 -4.33 2.21 19.71
CA TRP A 38 -4.72 0.94 20.30
C TRP A 38 -3.52 0.00 20.51
N ILE A 39 -2.62 -0.12 19.52
CA ILE A 39 -1.38 -0.92 19.61
C ILE A 39 -0.50 -0.44 20.76
N TYR A 40 -0.21 0.86 20.83
CA TYR A 40 0.71 1.42 21.83
C TYR A 40 0.12 1.33 23.25
N ARG A 41 -1.19 1.51 23.40
CA ARG A 41 -1.90 1.27 24.68
C ARG A 41 -1.79 -0.20 25.10
N LEU A 42 -2.01 -1.13 24.18
CA LEU A 42 -1.89 -2.57 24.42
C LEU A 42 -0.49 -2.97 24.90
N GLU A 43 0.53 -2.32 24.34
CA GLU A 43 1.95 -2.54 24.64
C GLU A 43 2.50 -1.68 25.78
N LYS A 44 1.67 -0.81 26.37
CA LYS A 44 2.07 0.14 27.42
C LYS A 44 3.20 1.09 26.98
N ARG A 45 3.17 1.55 25.73
CA ARG A 45 4.12 2.52 25.17
C ARG A 45 3.55 3.96 25.19
N PRO A 46 4.41 4.99 25.28
CA PRO A 46 3.95 6.38 25.29
C PRO A 46 3.27 6.77 23.97
N GLU A 47 2.06 7.34 24.03
CA GLU A 47 1.33 7.78 22.83
C GLU A 47 2.04 8.90 22.05
N LYS A 48 2.92 9.67 22.71
CA LYS A 48 3.79 10.68 22.07
C LYS A 48 4.59 10.10 20.89
N GLU A 49 5.06 8.86 21.02
CA GLU A 49 5.86 8.19 19.99
C GLU A 49 5.06 7.98 18.68
N ILE A 50 3.72 7.95 18.76
CA ILE A 50 2.83 7.74 17.62
C ILE A 50 2.78 8.97 16.73
N SER A 51 2.63 10.16 17.31
CA SER A 51 2.55 11.41 16.55
C SER A 51 3.81 11.62 15.72
N GLU A 52 4.99 11.30 16.29
CA GLU A 52 6.25 11.31 15.56
C GLU A 52 6.24 10.26 14.42
N LEU A 53 5.84 9.01 14.70
CA LEU A 53 5.76 7.95 13.69
C LEU A 53 4.91 8.36 12.48
N VAL A 54 3.71 8.92 12.73
CA VAL A 54 2.80 9.29 11.64
C VAL A 54 3.40 10.37 10.76
N TRP A 55 4.10 11.37 11.33
CA TRP A 55 4.81 12.36 10.52
C TRP A 55 5.92 11.75 9.67
N TYR A 56 6.71 10.83 10.25
CA TYR A 56 7.71 10.08 9.48
C TYR A 56 7.07 9.30 8.33
N MET A 57 5.92 8.65 8.57
CA MET A 57 5.21 7.89 7.54
C MET A 57 4.65 8.79 6.44
N ILE A 58 3.99 9.91 6.79
CA ILE A 58 3.44 10.86 5.82
C ILE A 58 4.57 11.43 4.96
N ILE A 59 5.62 11.97 5.59
CA ILE A 59 6.75 12.59 4.88
C ILE A 59 7.46 11.54 4.02
N GLY A 60 7.78 10.37 4.58
CA GLY A 60 8.45 9.28 3.86
C GLY A 60 7.64 8.81 2.65
N THR A 61 6.33 8.69 2.80
CA THR A 61 5.43 8.27 1.71
C THR A 61 5.39 9.32 0.61
N VAL A 62 5.09 10.58 0.94
CA VAL A 62 4.91 11.65 -0.05
C VAL A 62 6.24 12.01 -0.72
N VAL A 63 7.30 12.23 0.05
CA VAL A 63 8.62 12.57 -0.48
C VAL A 63 9.20 11.40 -1.27
N GLY A 64 9.11 10.18 -0.72
CA GLY A 64 9.57 8.98 -1.42
C GLY A 64 8.83 8.78 -2.74
N ALA A 65 7.51 8.89 -2.73
CA ALA A 65 6.70 8.72 -3.94
C ALA A 65 7.05 9.76 -5.01
N ARG A 66 7.22 11.01 -4.58
CA ARG A 66 7.55 12.12 -5.48
C ARG A 66 8.95 11.96 -6.08
N LEU A 67 9.96 11.73 -5.24
CA LEU A 67 11.33 11.51 -5.70
C LEU A 67 11.45 10.29 -6.58
N GLY A 68 10.76 9.19 -6.26
CA GLY A 68 10.70 8.02 -7.13
C GLY A 68 10.14 8.36 -8.51
N HIS A 69 9.04 9.12 -8.57
CA HIS A 69 8.50 9.56 -9.86
C HIS A 69 9.51 10.42 -10.63
N CYS A 70 10.07 11.44 -9.98
CA CYS A 70 11.00 12.37 -10.60
C CYS A 70 12.25 11.67 -11.13
N LEU A 71 12.86 10.77 -10.35
CA LEU A 71 14.12 10.12 -10.68
C LEU A 71 13.97 8.99 -11.70
N PHE A 72 12.88 8.21 -11.63
CA PHE A 72 12.72 7.03 -12.49
C PHE A 72 11.98 7.31 -13.81
N TYR A 73 11.09 8.29 -13.86
CA TYR A 73 10.25 8.51 -15.05
C TYR A 73 10.68 9.70 -15.91
N ASN A 74 11.17 10.79 -15.31
CA ASN A 74 11.63 11.96 -16.09
C ASN A 74 12.76 12.75 -15.41
N PRO A 75 13.91 12.11 -15.12
CA PRO A 75 14.98 12.75 -14.36
C PRO A 75 15.53 14.01 -15.05
N SER A 76 15.66 14.00 -16.38
CA SER A 76 16.20 15.14 -17.14
C SER A 76 15.38 16.42 -16.95
N PHE A 77 14.05 16.32 -17.03
CA PHE A 77 13.16 17.46 -16.80
C PHE A 77 13.30 18.04 -15.39
N TYR A 78 13.32 17.18 -14.37
CA TYR A 78 13.36 17.63 -12.97
C TYR A 78 14.74 18.17 -12.56
N PHE A 79 15.83 17.69 -13.16
CA PHE A 79 17.16 18.30 -12.97
C PHE A 79 17.25 19.71 -13.57
N GLN A 80 16.54 19.97 -14.68
CA GLN A 80 16.44 21.31 -15.26
C GLN A 80 15.44 22.21 -14.51
N ASN A 81 14.47 21.61 -13.81
CA ASN A 81 13.39 22.33 -13.10
C ASN A 81 13.24 21.84 -11.65
N PRO A 82 14.21 22.09 -10.75
CA PRO A 82 14.24 21.48 -9.42
C PRO A 82 13.06 21.86 -8.53
N PHE A 83 12.47 23.05 -8.71
CA PHE A 83 11.29 23.47 -7.96
C PHE A 83 10.04 22.63 -8.30
N GLU A 84 9.98 22.04 -9.48
CA GLU A 84 8.88 21.15 -9.88
C GLU A 84 8.87 19.86 -9.06
N ILE A 85 9.99 19.47 -8.44
CA ILE A 85 10.04 18.30 -7.54
C ILE A 85 9.09 18.53 -6.35
N ILE A 86 8.98 19.76 -5.83
CA ILE A 86 8.14 20.09 -4.67
C ILE A 86 6.65 20.15 -5.04
N ALA A 87 6.34 20.35 -6.33
CA ALA A 87 4.98 20.53 -6.84
C ALA A 87 4.16 19.23 -6.88
N VAL A 88 3.95 18.59 -5.72
CA VAL A 88 3.19 17.33 -5.56
C VAL A 88 1.74 17.43 -6.03
N TRP A 89 1.16 18.64 -6.04
CA TRP A 89 -0.18 18.90 -6.54
C TRP A 89 -0.31 18.77 -8.06
N ARG A 90 0.81 18.73 -8.80
CA ARG A 90 0.81 18.47 -10.26
C ARG A 90 0.76 16.97 -10.60
N GLY A 91 0.53 16.11 -9.60
CA GLY A 91 0.55 14.66 -9.76
C GLY A 91 1.97 14.12 -9.89
N GLY A 92 2.13 12.87 -10.31
CA GLY A 92 3.44 12.22 -10.43
C GLY A 92 3.97 11.68 -9.10
N LEU A 93 3.40 10.54 -8.69
CA LEU A 93 3.76 9.82 -7.47
C LEU A 93 4.00 8.34 -7.84
N ALA A 94 5.16 7.79 -7.44
CA ALA A 94 5.53 6.42 -7.72
C ALA A 94 5.43 5.55 -6.46
N SER A 95 4.71 4.43 -6.53
CA SER A 95 4.52 3.51 -5.39
C SER A 95 5.84 2.92 -4.87
N HIS A 96 6.76 2.55 -5.76
CA HIS A 96 8.09 2.02 -5.38
C HIS A 96 8.92 3.07 -4.63
N GLY A 97 8.86 4.33 -5.07
CA GLY A 97 9.47 5.45 -4.36
C GLY A 97 8.86 5.63 -2.96
N ALA A 98 7.53 5.51 -2.85
CA ALA A 98 6.82 5.57 -1.57
C ALA A 98 7.31 4.46 -0.62
N ALA A 99 7.44 3.23 -1.12
CA ALA A 99 7.92 2.08 -0.33
C ALA A 99 9.35 2.32 0.19
N VAL A 100 10.28 2.77 -0.66
CA VAL A 100 11.64 3.11 -0.24
C VAL A 100 11.62 4.24 0.79
N GLY A 101 10.86 5.31 0.53
CA GLY A 101 10.73 6.44 1.45
C GLY A 101 10.16 6.06 2.81
N ILE A 102 9.16 5.17 2.86
CA ILE A 102 8.61 4.62 4.11
C ILE A 102 9.68 3.82 4.86
N LEU A 103 10.37 2.90 4.21
CA LEU A 103 11.41 2.07 4.86
C LEU A 103 12.55 2.94 5.40
N SER A 104 13.00 3.94 4.63
CA SER A 104 14.00 4.91 5.09
C SER A 104 13.48 5.76 6.26
N ALA A 105 12.23 6.24 6.20
CA ALA A 105 11.64 7.02 7.28
C ALA A 105 11.54 6.20 8.59
N LEU A 106 11.13 4.94 8.50
CA LEU A 106 11.10 4.03 9.65
C LEU A 106 12.50 3.77 10.21
N TYR A 107 13.52 3.68 9.35
CA TYR A 107 14.90 3.52 9.79
C TYR A 107 15.38 4.76 10.58
N PHE A 108 15.03 5.97 10.16
CA PHE A 108 15.37 7.18 10.93
C PHE A 108 14.54 7.34 12.20
N TYR A 109 13.25 6.97 12.15
CA TYR A 109 12.37 6.98 13.31
C TYR A 109 12.87 6.05 14.41
N ILE A 110 13.24 4.80 14.08
CA ILE A 110 13.67 3.82 15.08
C ILE A 110 14.97 4.23 15.78
N LYS A 111 15.84 5.02 15.13
CA LYS A 111 17.06 5.56 15.75
C LYS A 111 16.78 6.55 16.89
N LYS A 112 15.58 7.14 16.93
CA LYS A 112 15.15 8.06 18.00
C LYS A 112 14.49 7.34 19.18
N ILE A 113 14.02 6.12 18.97
CA ILE A 113 13.32 5.34 19.99
C ILE A 113 14.29 4.42 20.72
N LYS A 114 14.26 4.51 22.04
CA LYS A 114 14.99 3.55 22.89
C LYS A 114 14.22 2.23 22.95
N ASN A 115 14.94 1.11 22.99
CA ASN A 115 14.39 -0.23 23.25
C ASN A 115 13.40 -0.76 22.20
N ALA A 116 13.55 -0.39 20.93
CA ALA A 116 12.74 -0.92 19.83
C ALA A 116 13.62 -1.35 18.66
N LYS A 117 13.30 -2.49 18.05
CA LYS A 117 14.00 -3.00 16.87
C LYS A 117 13.33 -2.51 15.60
N TYR A 118 14.07 -2.42 14.49
CA TYR A 118 13.49 -2.01 13.21
C TYR A 118 12.36 -2.96 12.75
N LEU A 119 12.54 -4.27 12.91
CA LEU A 119 11.50 -5.26 12.61
C LEU A 119 10.27 -5.14 13.52
N TRP A 120 10.45 -4.68 14.76
CA TRP A 120 9.34 -4.42 15.68
C TRP A 120 8.42 -3.34 15.12
N VAL A 121 8.97 -2.21 14.64
CA VAL A 121 8.13 -1.14 14.09
C VAL A 121 7.51 -1.57 12.76
N LEU A 122 8.25 -2.30 11.92
CA LEU A 122 7.72 -2.83 10.66
C LEU A 122 6.49 -3.72 10.88
N ASP A 123 6.55 -4.67 11.81
CA ASP A 123 5.43 -5.57 12.14
C ASP A 123 4.14 -4.80 12.44
N ARG A 124 4.24 -3.65 13.11
CA ARG A 124 3.07 -2.83 13.50
C ARG A 124 2.59 -1.96 12.34
N VAL A 125 3.52 -1.37 11.58
CA VAL A 125 3.21 -0.54 10.42
C VAL A 125 2.50 -1.35 9.35
N VAL A 126 2.95 -2.58 9.06
CA VAL A 126 2.36 -3.37 7.97
C VAL A 126 0.90 -3.76 8.21
N ILE A 127 0.45 -3.84 9.47
CA ILE A 127 -0.97 -4.03 9.79
C ILE A 127 -1.77 -2.88 9.18
N THR A 128 -1.37 -1.64 9.48
CA THR A 128 -2.03 -0.45 8.92
C THR A 128 -1.78 -0.28 7.42
N ALA A 129 -0.62 -0.72 6.91
CA ALA A 129 -0.31 -0.65 5.49
C ALA A 129 -1.21 -1.56 4.64
N ALA A 130 -1.61 -2.74 5.15
CA ALA A 130 -2.57 -3.61 4.47
C ALA A 130 -3.93 -2.91 4.31
N LEU A 131 -4.41 -2.25 5.37
CA LEU A 131 -5.64 -1.45 5.30
C LEU A 131 -5.49 -0.23 4.38
N GLY A 132 -4.32 0.42 4.39
CA GLY A 132 -3.99 1.47 3.45
C GLY A 132 -4.03 0.98 1.99
N GLY A 133 -3.51 -0.22 1.73
CA GLY A 133 -3.62 -0.89 0.43
C GLY A 133 -5.07 -1.04 -0.01
N PHE A 134 -5.97 -1.47 0.89
CA PHE A 134 -7.40 -1.51 0.61
C PHE A 134 -7.94 -0.13 0.20
N PHE A 135 -7.68 0.93 0.98
CA PHE A 135 -8.16 2.27 0.65
C PHE A 135 -7.60 2.80 -0.68
N ILE A 136 -6.33 2.51 -0.98
CA ILE A 136 -5.71 2.89 -2.26
C ILE A 136 -6.42 2.18 -3.42
N ARG A 137 -6.68 0.87 -3.33
CA ARG A 137 -7.40 0.12 -4.37
C ARG A 137 -8.85 0.59 -4.54
N MET A 138 -9.51 0.96 -3.45
CA MET A 138 -10.82 1.64 -3.54
C MET A 138 -10.71 2.98 -4.25
N GLY A 139 -9.66 3.76 -3.99
CA GLY A 139 -9.38 5.00 -4.72
C GLY A 139 -9.19 4.75 -6.22
N ASN A 140 -8.46 3.69 -6.58
CA ASN A 140 -8.28 3.29 -7.97
C ASN A 140 -9.61 2.92 -8.64
N LEU A 141 -10.52 2.27 -7.90
CA LEU A 141 -11.86 1.98 -8.38
C LEU A 141 -12.63 3.28 -8.71
N PHE A 142 -12.66 4.26 -7.81
CA PHE A 142 -13.30 5.56 -8.08
C PHE A 142 -12.67 6.29 -9.28
N ASN A 143 -11.37 6.15 -9.49
CA ASN A 143 -10.68 6.73 -10.65
C ASN A 143 -10.88 5.94 -11.96
N SER A 144 -11.46 4.73 -11.92
CA SER A 144 -11.50 3.81 -13.06
C SER A 144 -10.11 3.46 -13.62
N GLU A 145 -9.12 3.28 -12.75
CA GLU A 145 -7.74 2.95 -13.14
C GLU A 145 -7.32 1.56 -12.65
N ILE A 146 -6.34 0.93 -13.31
CA ILE A 146 -5.87 -0.43 -12.99
C ILE A 146 -7.01 -1.45 -13.15
N ILE A 147 -7.70 -1.37 -14.30
CA ILE A 147 -8.84 -2.20 -14.65
C ILE A 147 -8.42 -3.63 -15.04
N GLY A 148 -9.41 -4.52 -15.07
CA GLY A 148 -9.21 -5.91 -15.46
C GLY A 148 -9.37 -6.17 -16.95
N LEU A 149 -9.01 -7.40 -17.33
CA LEU A 149 -9.27 -7.97 -18.64
C LEU A 149 -10.79 -8.03 -18.94
N PRO A 150 -11.19 -7.98 -20.22
CA PRO A 150 -12.57 -8.20 -20.63
C PRO A 150 -13.15 -9.51 -20.09
N THR A 151 -14.43 -9.50 -19.70
CA THR A 151 -15.07 -10.68 -19.11
C THR A 151 -16.59 -10.63 -19.19
N ASP A 152 -17.21 -11.81 -19.29
CA ASP A 152 -18.67 -11.98 -19.31
C ASP A 152 -19.24 -12.40 -17.94
N MET A 153 -18.43 -12.40 -16.88
CA MET A 153 -18.87 -12.80 -15.54
C MET A 153 -20.01 -11.90 -15.02
N PRO A 154 -20.96 -12.43 -14.22
CA PRO A 154 -22.16 -11.68 -13.83
C PRO A 154 -21.86 -10.42 -13.00
N TRP A 155 -20.71 -10.39 -12.30
CA TRP A 155 -20.21 -9.25 -11.52
C TRP A 155 -19.24 -8.34 -12.30
N ALA A 156 -19.14 -8.46 -13.62
CA ALA A 156 -18.31 -7.59 -14.44
C ALA A 156 -18.72 -6.11 -14.31
N PHE A 157 -17.71 -5.23 -14.33
CA PHE A 157 -17.89 -3.78 -14.28
C PHE A 157 -17.69 -3.19 -15.68
N VAL A 158 -18.54 -2.23 -16.06
CA VAL A 158 -18.30 -1.35 -17.21
C VAL A 158 -17.82 -0.01 -16.68
N PHE A 159 -16.55 0.28 -16.89
CA PHE A 159 -15.92 1.54 -16.48
C PHE A 159 -16.15 2.60 -17.55
N VAL A 160 -17.28 3.30 -17.51
CA VAL A 160 -17.77 4.16 -18.62
C VAL A 160 -16.82 5.29 -19.02
N ARG A 161 -15.91 5.69 -18.13
CA ARG A 161 -14.85 6.67 -18.39
C ARG A 161 -13.66 6.12 -19.18
N VAL A 162 -13.57 4.80 -19.33
CA VAL A 162 -12.53 4.11 -20.09
C VAL A 162 -13.12 3.66 -21.43
N ASP A 163 -14.09 2.76 -21.38
CA ASP A 163 -14.75 2.19 -22.54
C ASP A 163 -16.11 1.56 -22.15
N SER A 164 -16.78 0.92 -23.11
CA SER A 164 -18.04 0.19 -22.90
C SER A 164 -17.83 -1.32 -22.71
N ILE A 165 -16.60 -1.77 -22.47
CA ILE A 165 -16.26 -3.20 -22.39
C ILE A 165 -16.47 -3.68 -20.93
N PRO A 166 -17.22 -4.78 -20.71
CA PRO A 166 -17.35 -5.36 -19.39
C PRO A 166 -16.06 -6.07 -18.98
N ARG A 167 -15.59 -5.79 -17.76
CA ARG A 167 -14.26 -6.19 -17.28
C ARG A 167 -14.30 -6.73 -15.87
N HIS A 168 -13.29 -7.53 -15.51
CA HIS A 168 -13.07 -7.88 -14.12
C HIS A 168 -12.78 -6.59 -13.31
N PRO A 169 -13.47 -6.32 -12.20
CA PRO A 169 -13.10 -5.23 -11.29
C PRO A 169 -11.87 -5.62 -10.46
N ALA A 170 -10.71 -5.73 -11.11
CA ALA A 170 -9.48 -6.20 -10.48
C ALA A 170 -9.06 -5.39 -9.25
N GLN A 171 -9.40 -4.09 -9.21
CA GLN A 171 -9.19 -3.23 -8.05
C GLN A 171 -9.95 -3.75 -6.82
N LEU A 172 -11.20 -4.22 -6.99
CA LEU A 172 -11.98 -4.82 -5.91
C LEU A 172 -11.39 -6.16 -5.46
N TYR A 173 -10.88 -6.97 -6.39
CA TYR A 173 -10.21 -8.21 -6.03
C TYR A 173 -8.98 -7.94 -5.16
N GLU A 174 -8.10 -7.01 -5.59
CA GLU A 174 -6.95 -6.58 -4.78
C GLU A 174 -7.40 -5.99 -3.42
N ALA A 175 -8.38 -5.08 -3.44
CA ALA A 175 -8.88 -4.42 -2.23
C ALA A 175 -9.36 -5.44 -1.19
N LEU A 176 -10.20 -6.40 -1.58
CA LEU A 176 -10.73 -7.41 -0.67
C LEU A 176 -9.63 -8.32 -0.10
N GLY A 177 -8.63 -8.69 -0.90
CA GLY A 177 -7.49 -9.45 -0.40
C GLY A 177 -6.63 -8.65 0.59
N TYR A 178 -6.46 -7.35 0.36
CA TYR A 178 -5.72 -6.47 1.28
C TYR A 178 -6.48 -6.23 2.58
N LEU A 179 -7.81 -6.09 2.51
CA LEU A 179 -8.67 -6.00 3.69
C LEU A 179 -8.70 -7.31 4.49
N ALA A 180 -8.79 -8.46 3.82
CA ALA A 180 -8.67 -9.77 4.46
C ALA A 180 -7.31 -9.93 5.14
N THR A 181 -6.23 -9.52 4.46
CA THR A 181 -4.88 -9.51 5.03
C THR A 181 -4.81 -8.63 6.27
N PHE A 182 -5.37 -7.43 6.24
CA PHE A 182 -5.46 -6.56 7.43
C PHE A 182 -6.09 -7.29 8.61
N PHE A 183 -7.26 -7.91 8.42
CA PHE A 183 -7.93 -8.63 9.51
C PHE A 183 -7.10 -9.80 10.02
N VAL A 184 -6.50 -10.59 9.13
CA VAL A 184 -5.62 -11.71 9.50
C VAL A 184 -4.45 -11.21 10.36
N LEU A 185 -3.71 -10.20 9.90
CA LEU A 185 -2.58 -9.65 10.64
C LEU A 185 -3.01 -9.03 11.97
N PHE A 186 -4.11 -8.26 11.97
CA PHE A 186 -4.64 -7.60 13.15
C PHE A 186 -5.06 -8.62 14.22
N PHE A 187 -5.78 -9.68 13.86
CA PHE A 187 -6.23 -10.69 14.82
C PHE A 187 -5.08 -11.58 15.32
N ILE A 188 -4.13 -11.93 14.45
CA ILE A 188 -2.91 -12.65 14.88
C ILE A 188 -2.13 -11.79 15.87
N TYR A 189 -1.91 -10.51 15.55
CA TYR A 189 -1.21 -9.59 16.43
C TYR A 189 -1.97 -9.41 17.75
N LYS A 190 -3.26 -9.08 17.72
CA LYS A 190 -4.10 -8.90 18.91
C LYS A 190 -4.03 -10.10 19.87
N LYS A 191 -4.10 -11.32 19.34
CA LYS A 191 -4.07 -12.54 20.15
C LYS A 191 -2.69 -12.84 20.73
N ASN A 192 -1.61 -12.48 20.02
CA ASN A 192 -0.25 -12.98 20.31
C ASN A 192 0.77 -11.87 20.58
N TYR A 193 0.39 -10.60 20.76
CA TYR A 193 1.32 -9.47 20.80
C TYR A 193 2.46 -9.60 21.84
N LYS A 194 2.25 -10.37 22.92
CA LYS A 194 3.26 -10.62 23.96
C LYS A 194 4.32 -11.66 23.58
N THR A 195 3.98 -12.60 22.69
CA THR A 195 4.81 -13.78 22.36
C THR A 195 5.27 -13.78 20.90
N ILE A 196 4.68 -12.90 20.08
CA ILE A 196 5.01 -12.79 18.67
C ILE A 196 6.44 -12.29 18.48
N LYS A 197 7.18 -12.91 17.57
CA LYS A 197 8.56 -12.53 17.28
C LYS A 197 8.60 -11.45 16.21
N ASP A 198 9.45 -10.45 16.44
CA ASP A 198 9.69 -9.37 15.48
C ASP A 198 10.02 -9.91 14.08
N GLY A 199 9.31 -9.41 13.08
CA GLY A 199 9.40 -9.77 11.67
C GLY A 199 8.40 -10.84 11.23
N LEU A 200 7.64 -11.47 12.14
CA LEU A 200 6.64 -12.48 11.72
C LEU A 200 5.45 -11.83 11.02
N ILE A 201 4.92 -10.73 11.58
CA ILE A 201 3.77 -10.02 10.98
C ILE A 201 4.19 -9.39 9.65
N PHE A 202 5.39 -8.83 9.57
CA PHE A 202 6.01 -8.36 8.33
C PHE A 202 6.13 -9.47 7.29
N GLY A 203 6.61 -10.65 7.67
CA GLY A 203 6.69 -11.80 6.78
C GLY A 203 5.33 -12.25 6.25
N LEU A 204 4.33 -12.34 7.13
CA LEU A 204 2.95 -12.65 6.76
C LEU A 204 2.36 -11.59 5.83
N PHE A 205 2.59 -10.30 6.10
CA PHE A 205 2.17 -9.21 5.23
C PHE A 205 2.73 -9.38 3.82
N LEU A 206 4.05 -9.56 3.68
CA LEU A 206 4.66 -9.73 2.37
C LEU A 206 4.09 -10.95 1.64
N PHE A 207 4.02 -12.08 2.31
CA PHE A 207 3.49 -13.31 1.72
C PHE A 207 2.04 -13.16 1.26
N LEU A 208 1.16 -12.61 2.11
CA LEU A 208 -0.27 -12.50 1.83
C LEU A 208 -0.58 -11.42 0.79
N ILE A 209 0.00 -10.22 0.92
CA ILE A 209 -0.23 -9.13 -0.04
C ILE A 209 0.31 -9.49 -1.41
N PHE A 210 1.56 -9.93 -1.51
CA PHE A 210 2.18 -10.19 -2.81
C PHE A 210 1.74 -11.53 -3.40
N GLY A 211 1.40 -12.53 -2.56
CA GLY A 211 0.75 -13.76 -3.02
C GLY A 211 -0.62 -13.48 -3.63
N HIS A 212 -1.45 -12.67 -2.96
CA HIS A 212 -2.74 -12.24 -3.50
C HIS A 212 -2.58 -11.41 -4.78
N ARG A 213 -1.65 -10.44 -4.77
CA ARG A 213 -1.32 -9.63 -5.95
C ARG A 213 -0.94 -10.51 -7.15
N PHE A 214 -0.06 -11.49 -6.96
CA PHE A 214 0.37 -12.41 -8.01
C PHE A 214 -0.82 -13.11 -8.70
N ILE A 215 -1.83 -13.51 -7.92
CA ILE A 215 -3.05 -14.15 -8.42
C ILE A 215 -3.94 -13.14 -9.14
N VAL A 216 -4.18 -11.95 -8.55
CA VAL A 216 -5.08 -10.95 -9.16
C VAL A 216 -4.54 -10.41 -10.46
N GLU A 217 -3.22 -10.38 -10.62
CA GLU A 217 -2.58 -9.85 -11.83
C GLU A 217 -2.89 -10.68 -13.10
N PHE A 218 -3.34 -11.94 -12.97
CA PHE A 218 -3.86 -12.72 -14.11
C PHE A 218 -5.20 -12.20 -14.65
N PHE A 219 -5.90 -11.35 -13.89
CA PHE A 219 -7.17 -10.75 -14.28
C PHE A 219 -7.01 -9.29 -14.71
N LYS A 220 -5.77 -8.77 -14.76
CA LYS A 220 -5.46 -7.37 -15.04
C LYS A 220 -4.97 -7.17 -16.46
N GLU A 221 -5.31 -6.02 -17.02
CA GLU A 221 -4.62 -5.56 -18.22
C GLU A 221 -3.18 -5.19 -17.89
N ASP A 222 -2.30 -5.40 -18.86
CA ASP A 222 -0.92 -4.94 -18.78
C ASP A 222 -0.90 -3.42 -18.65
N GLN A 223 -0.07 -2.93 -17.74
CA GLN A 223 -0.01 -1.50 -17.42
C GLN A 223 0.92 -0.76 -18.38
N THR A 224 1.73 -1.50 -19.14
CA THR A 224 2.70 -0.95 -20.09
C THR A 224 2.82 -1.82 -21.34
N TYR A 225 2.98 -1.18 -22.51
CA TYR A 225 3.04 -1.86 -23.80
C TYR A 225 4.17 -2.88 -23.96
N PHE A 226 5.26 -2.78 -23.18
CA PHE A 226 6.38 -3.71 -23.29
C PHE A 226 6.13 -5.06 -22.61
N GLU A 227 5.07 -5.16 -21.80
CA GLU A 227 4.65 -6.40 -21.14
C GLU A 227 3.90 -7.34 -22.10
N GLU A 228 3.49 -6.84 -23.27
CA GLU A 228 2.71 -7.60 -24.23
C GLU A 228 3.44 -8.90 -24.64
N GLY A 229 2.77 -10.04 -24.45
CA GLY A 229 3.31 -11.37 -24.76
C GLY A 229 4.21 -11.97 -23.68
N TRP A 230 4.39 -11.31 -22.53
CA TRP A 230 5.14 -11.89 -21.41
C TRP A 230 4.32 -13.00 -20.72
N ILE A 231 5.00 -14.06 -20.27
CA ILE A 231 4.36 -15.14 -19.50
C ILE A 231 3.88 -14.63 -18.13
N LEU A 232 4.67 -13.74 -17.52
CA LEU A 232 4.37 -13.06 -16.27
C LEU A 232 4.61 -11.57 -16.46
N ASN A 233 3.63 -10.74 -16.13
CA ASN A 233 3.79 -9.29 -16.20
C ASN A 233 4.64 -8.75 -15.04
N MET A 234 4.95 -7.45 -15.07
CA MET A 234 5.82 -6.83 -14.06
C MET A 234 5.24 -6.95 -12.65
N GLY A 235 3.92 -6.86 -12.51
CA GLY A 235 3.23 -7.02 -11.23
C GLY A 235 3.52 -8.37 -10.57
N GLN A 236 3.55 -9.45 -11.35
CA GLN A 236 3.87 -10.80 -10.91
C GLN A 236 5.35 -10.97 -10.62
N LEU A 237 6.22 -10.53 -11.54
CA LEU A 237 7.67 -10.63 -11.38
C LEU A 237 8.17 -9.94 -10.12
N LEU A 238 7.64 -8.75 -9.80
CA LEU A 238 7.97 -8.01 -8.58
C LEU A 238 7.37 -8.65 -7.31
N SER A 239 6.29 -9.42 -7.45
CA SER A 239 5.67 -10.13 -6.31
C SER A 239 6.50 -11.32 -5.85
N ILE A 240 7.12 -12.06 -6.77
CA ILE A 240 7.93 -13.26 -6.47
C ILE A 240 9.00 -13.03 -5.39
N PRO A 241 9.93 -12.05 -5.51
CA PRO A 241 10.97 -11.84 -4.50
C PRO A 241 10.37 -11.46 -3.13
N LEU A 242 9.26 -10.73 -3.11
CA LEU A 242 8.60 -10.32 -1.87
C LEU A 242 7.88 -11.48 -1.19
N ILE A 243 7.27 -12.38 -1.96
CA ILE A 243 6.72 -13.65 -1.46
C ILE A 243 7.84 -14.50 -0.82
N ILE A 244 9.00 -14.62 -1.48
CA ILE A 244 10.14 -15.39 -0.99
C ILE A 244 10.68 -14.78 0.33
N ILE A 245 10.85 -13.46 0.38
CA ILE A 245 11.26 -12.76 1.60
C ILE A 245 10.22 -12.98 2.72
N GLY A 246 8.93 -12.90 2.39
CA GLY A 246 7.84 -13.18 3.32
C GLY A 246 7.95 -14.58 3.92
N LEU A 247 8.10 -15.60 3.09
CA LEU A 247 8.31 -16.99 3.51
C LEU A 247 9.56 -17.17 4.38
N TYR A 248 10.67 -16.53 4.01
CA TYR A 248 11.89 -16.55 4.82
C TYR A 248 11.63 -16.04 6.25
N PHE A 249 10.97 -14.89 6.40
CA PHE A 249 10.61 -14.37 7.72
C PHE A 249 9.66 -15.30 8.47
N ILE A 250 8.62 -15.83 7.81
CA ILE A 250 7.67 -16.75 8.46
C ILE A 250 8.39 -17.99 9.00
N ILE A 251 9.17 -18.68 8.17
CA ILE A 251 9.84 -19.93 8.52
C ILE A 251 10.86 -19.70 9.65
N THR A 252 11.69 -18.66 9.54
CA THR A 252 12.73 -18.39 10.53
C THR A 252 12.16 -17.94 11.88
N ARG A 253 11.08 -17.14 11.89
CA ARG A 253 10.47 -16.65 13.13
C ARG A 253 9.62 -17.70 13.83
N LEU A 254 8.99 -18.62 13.10
CA LEU A 254 8.30 -19.76 13.71
C LEU A 254 9.29 -20.76 14.34
N ARG A 255 10.46 -20.99 13.73
CA ARG A 255 11.48 -21.93 14.23
C ARG A 255 12.38 -21.40 15.34
N SER A 256 12.46 -20.08 15.51
CA SER A 256 13.30 -19.48 16.56
C SER A 256 12.81 -19.92 17.96
N LYS A 257 13.71 -20.13 18.94
CA LYS A 257 13.28 -20.38 20.33
C LYS A 257 12.50 -19.18 20.89
N PRO A 258 11.55 -19.37 21.83
CA PRO A 258 10.87 -18.26 22.50
C PRO A 258 11.91 -17.27 23.06
N GLN A 259 11.70 -15.97 22.86
CA GLN A 259 12.44 -14.98 23.63
C GLN A 259 11.88 -15.05 25.06
N VAL A 260 12.68 -15.59 25.98
CA VAL A 260 12.40 -15.62 27.42
C VAL A 260 12.57 -14.20 27.96
#